data_AF-A0A1L9WFP1-F1
#
_entry.id   AF-A0A1L9WFP1-F1
#
_cell.length_a   1.000
_cell.length_b   1.000
_cell.length_c   1.000
_cell.angle_alpha   90.00
_cell.angle_beta   90.00
_cell.angle_gamma   90.00
#
_symmetry.space_group_name_H-M   'P 1'
#
loop_
_entity.id
_entity.type
_entity.pdbx_description
1 polymer ?
#
loop_
_entity_poly.entity_id
_entity_poly.type
_entity_poly.pdbx_seq_one_letter_code
_entity_poly.pdbx_strand_id
1 'polypeptide(L)'
;MQIFVSVFIITLISFLWSRRHHPTASRTEITSLPRPVPPEMSSFPSLPGQPGQEKVVEEEYPIARLPYNEDTIVTLVGDIYRIFVQLGYMNNRAHGEEELVWPPPEGHSINEAMCEELSLSPKVISLMRRLPYPVSSNIAADLPFKPWSTAFAYIEDRQIRDGRDPGRWIFDDPRTDFLLPHEIALAGADDEGIHLILNTEENTIRAPDWEELELEDEQGNSLFRSLPSHHAPTFLADYVNKLRSLEIIPGGQESCGCFYDEHCGKVVLQEQYGWPYDFRETEWKAAARDTLKRLEQLYP
;
A
#
# COMPACT_ATOMS: atom_id res chain seq x y z
N MET A 1 -19.76 35.17 -0.07
CA MET A 1 -18.69 34.34 0.54
C MET A 1 -19.23 33.36 1.57
N GLN A 2 -20.12 33.77 2.48
CA GLN A 2 -20.75 32.88 3.48
C GLN A 2 -21.55 31.69 2.91
N ILE A 3 -22.20 31.85 1.75
CA ILE A 3 -23.02 30.79 1.14
C ILE A 3 -22.15 29.64 0.59
N PHE A 4 -20.99 29.96 0.00
CA PHE A 4 -20.08 28.94 -0.55
C PHE A 4 -19.42 28.08 0.54
N VAL A 5 -19.06 28.69 1.67
CA VAL A 5 -18.53 27.95 2.83
C VAL A 5 -19.59 27.01 3.41
N SER A 6 -20.86 27.45 3.44
CA SER A 6 -21.95 26.61 3.92
C SER A 6 -22.22 25.40 3.03
N VAL A 7 -22.15 25.55 1.71
CA VAL A 7 -22.36 24.43 0.77
C VAL A 7 -21.20 23.44 0.84
N PHE A 8 -19.96 23.93 1.02
CA PHE A 8 -18.78 23.09 1.18
C PHE A 8 -18.80 22.28 2.49
N ILE A 9 -19.22 22.89 3.60
CA ILE A 9 -19.37 22.19 4.88
C ILE A 9 -20.51 21.16 4.81
N ILE A 10 -21.63 21.48 4.16
CA ILE A 10 -22.74 20.54 4.01
C ILE A 10 -22.34 19.35 3.13
N THR A 11 -21.61 19.58 2.03
CA THR A 11 -21.13 18.48 1.17
C THR A 11 -20.08 17.62 1.85
N LEU A 12 -19.14 18.22 2.61
CA LEU A 12 -18.17 17.47 3.41
C LEU A 12 -18.85 16.62 4.49
N ILE A 13 -19.83 17.19 5.22
CA ILE A 13 -20.59 16.46 6.24
C ILE A 13 -21.45 15.36 5.58
N SER A 14 -22.09 15.62 4.44
CA SER A 14 -22.87 14.61 3.72
C SER A 14 -21.99 13.50 3.14
N PHE A 15 -20.78 13.80 2.68
CA PHE A 15 -19.80 12.80 2.23
C PHE A 15 -19.33 11.92 3.40
N LEU A 16 -18.96 12.54 4.53
CA LEU A 16 -18.59 11.83 5.76
C LEU A 16 -19.76 11.04 6.37
N TRP A 17 -21.00 11.52 6.23
CA TRP A 17 -22.20 10.85 6.75
C TRP A 17 -22.72 9.74 5.82
N SER A 18 -22.55 9.88 4.50
CA SER A 18 -22.82 8.81 3.54
C SER A 18 -21.83 7.65 3.71
N ARG A 19 -20.57 7.92 4.07
CA ARG A 19 -19.59 6.90 4.48
C ARG A 19 -20.00 6.14 5.76
N ARG A 20 -20.73 6.77 6.69
CA ARG A 20 -21.22 6.15 7.94
C ARG A 20 -22.44 5.23 7.77
N HIS A 21 -23.12 5.28 6.63
CA HIS A 21 -24.40 4.58 6.42
C HIS A 21 -24.38 3.75 5.14
N HIS A 22 -23.39 2.86 5.00
CA HIS A 22 -23.68 1.60 4.35
C HIS A 22 -24.46 0.73 5.33
N PRO A 23 -25.75 0.43 5.08
CA PRO A 23 -26.48 -0.50 5.92
C PRO A 23 -25.82 -1.87 5.79
N THR A 24 -25.35 -2.40 6.91
CA THR A 24 -25.00 -3.81 7.07
C THR A 24 -26.15 -4.62 6.47
N ALA A 25 -25.91 -5.27 5.34
CA ALA A 25 -26.86 -6.22 4.81
C ALA A 25 -27.02 -7.31 5.86
N SER A 26 -28.19 -7.32 6.50
CA SER A 26 -28.60 -8.39 7.40
C SER A 26 -28.47 -9.71 6.66
N ARG A 27 -27.49 -10.52 7.08
CA ARG A 27 -27.26 -11.89 6.65
C ARG A 27 -28.58 -12.65 6.72
N THR A 28 -29.17 -12.90 5.55
CA THR A 28 -30.34 -13.77 5.44
C THR A 28 -29.88 -15.18 5.78
N GLU A 29 -30.52 -15.75 6.79
CA GLU A 29 -30.35 -17.12 7.25
C GLU A 29 -30.76 -18.07 6.11
N ILE A 30 -29.79 -18.50 5.30
CA ILE A 30 -30.02 -19.57 4.33
C ILE A 30 -29.92 -20.89 5.09
N THR A 31 -31.09 -21.44 5.37
CA THR A 31 -31.33 -22.81 5.80
C THR A 31 -30.42 -23.78 5.03
N SER A 32 -29.56 -24.47 5.77
CA SER A 32 -28.65 -25.51 5.28
C SER A 32 -29.39 -26.62 4.53
N LEU A 33 -28.99 -26.92 3.31
CA LEU A 33 -29.31 -28.19 2.63
C LEU A 33 -28.39 -29.30 3.15
N PRO A 34 -28.88 -30.55 3.30
CA PRO A 34 -28.11 -31.65 3.84
C PRO A 34 -27.04 -32.15 2.86
N ARG A 35 -25.81 -32.30 3.35
CA ARG A 35 -24.67 -32.87 2.63
C ARG A 35 -24.82 -34.41 2.53
N PRO A 36 -24.45 -35.06 1.40
CA PRO A 36 -24.56 -36.51 1.28
C PRO A 36 -23.51 -37.23 2.12
N VAL A 37 -23.95 -38.33 2.74
CA VAL A 37 -23.17 -39.25 3.59
C VAL A 37 -22.17 -40.04 2.73
N PRO A 38 -20.88 -40.13 3.11
CA PRO A 38 -19.95 -41.06 2.48
C PRO A 38 -20.22 -42.50 2.98
N PRO A 39 -20.10 -43.52 2.11
CA PRO A 39 -20.43 -44.89 2.51
C PRO A 39 -19.43 -45.44 3.52
N GLU A 40 -19.96 -45.94 4.63
CA GLU A 40 -19.30 -46.88 5.52
C GLU A 40 -18.90 -48.13 4.72
N MET A 41 -17.61 -48.43 4.69
CA MET A 41 -17.15 -49.79 4.43
C MET A 41 -15.98 -50.16 5.34
N SER A 42 -16.35 -50.96 6.34
CA SER A 42 -15.69 -52.21 6.72
C SER A 42 -14.32 -52.13 7.38
N SER A 43 -14.37 -52.33 8.70
CA SER A 43 -13.34 -52.89 9.56
C SER A 43 -12.76 -54.21 9.05
N PHE A 44 -11.43 -54.33 8.95
CA PHE A 44 -10.65 -55.57 9.10
C PHE A 44 -9.15 -55.22 9.35
N PRO A 45 -8.33 -56.13 9.91
CA PRO A 45 -7.66 -55.95 11.19
C PRO A 45 -6.16 -55.59 11.10
N SER A 46 -5.62 -55.05 12.21
CA SER A 46 -4.20 -54.76 12.42
C SER A 46 -3.33 -56.03 12.53
N LEU A 47 -2.12 -56.00 11.94
CA LEU A 47 -0.79 -56.48 12.42
C LEU A 47 0.17 -56.74 11.22
N PRO A 48 1.52 -56.80 11.37
CA PRO A 48 2.46 -55.86 12.00
C PRO A 48 3.72 -55.61 11.13
N GLY A 49 4.44 -54.50 11.37
CA GLY A 49 5.88 -54.40 11.08
C GLY A 49 6.30 -53.76 9.75
N GLN A 50 6.68 -52.48 9.81
CA GLN A 50 7.70 -51.92 8.91
C GLN A 50 8.58 -50.94 9.71
N PRO A 51 9.91 -51.17 9.78
CA PRO A 51 10.84 -50.26 10.43
C PRO A 51 11.20 -49.10 9.49
N GLY A 52 11.24 -47.88 10.03
CA GLY A 52 11.84 -46.73 9.34
C GLY A 52 10.85 -45.75 8.72
N GLN A 53 10.05 -45.08 9.53
CA GLN A 53 9.72 -43.68 9.25
C GLN A 53 10.68 -42.84 10.08
N GLU A 54 11.83 -42.51 9.48
CA GLU A 54 12.65 -41.41 9.96
C GLU A 54 11.77 -40.17 9.98
N LYS A 55 11.61 -39.57 11.17
CA LYS A 55 11.13 -38.20 11.29
C LYS A 55 12.04 -37.34 10.44
N VAL A 56 11.53 -36.84 9.31
CA VAL A 56 12.11 -35.68 8.65
C VAL A 56 11.98 -34.54 9.65
N VAL A 57 13.03 -34.32 10.42
CA VAL A 57 13.22 -33.10 11.17
C VAL A 57 13.42 -32.04 10.09
N GLU A 58 12.41 -31.21 9.85
CA GLU A 58 12.63 -29.95 9.14
C GLU A 58 13.65 -29.18 9.96
N GLU A 59 14.92 -29.27 9.56
CA GLU A 59 15.95 -28.37 10.05
C GLU A 59 15.51 -26.96 9.64
N GLU A 60 15.00 -26.22 10.60
CA GLU A 60 14.71 -24.80 10.47
C GLU A 60 16.06 -24.08 10.30
N TYR A 61 16.55 -24.03 9.06
CA TYR A 61 17.76 -23.30 8.74
C TYR A 61 17.53 -21.84 9.11
N PRO A 62 18.34 -21.26 10.02
CA PRO A 62 18.19 -19.86 10.37
C PRO A 62 18.42 -19.03 9.10
N ILE A 63 17.34 -18.48 8.55
CA ILE A 63 17.39 -17.57 7.42
C ILE A 63 18.25 -16.39 7.88
N ALA A 64 19.46 -16.28 7.32
CA ALA A 64 20.34 -15.16 7.58
C ALA A 64 19.62 -13.87 7.16
N ARG A 65 19.16 -13.10 8.15
CA ARG A 65 18.50 -11.81 7.89
C ARG A 65 19.57 -10.82 7.41
N LEU A 66 19.44 -10.38 6.17
CA LEU A 66 20.34 -9.37 5.61
C LEU A 66 20.16 -8.05 6.38
N PRO A 67 21.27 -7.36 6.72
CA PRO A 67 21.19 -6.11 7.47
C PRO A 67 20.45 -5.05 6.66
N TYR A 68 19.74 -4.17 7.37
CA TYR A 68 19.08 -3.02 6.78
C TYR A 68 20.06 -2.14 6.00
N ASN A 69 19.71 -1.84 4.74
CA ASN A 69 20.43 -0.92 3.87
C ASN A 69 19.45 0.16 3.39
N GLU A 70 19.60 1.36 3.94
CA GLU A 70 18.72 2.49 3.66
C GLU A 70 18.74 2.90 2.18
N ASP A 71 19.92 2.92 1.55
CA ASP A 71 20.07 3.29 0.13
C ASP A 71 19.27 2.37 -0.78
N THR A 72 19.20 1.09 -0.44
CA THR A 72 18.40 0.09 -1.18
C THR A 72 16.92 0.41 -1.08
N ILE A 73 16.42 0.71 0.12
CA ILE A 73 15.01 1.06 0.32
C ILE A 73 14.68 2.37 -0.40
N VAL A 74 15.50 3.42 -0.24
CA VAL A 74 15.33 4.71 -0.92
C VAL A 74 15.33 4.55 -2.43
N THR A 75 16.24 3.73 -2.98
CA THR A 75 16.30 3.46 -4.42
C THR A 75 15.04 2.75 -4.91
N LEU A 76 14.59 1.71 -4.22
CA LEU A 76 13.40 0.94 -4.62
C LEU A 76 12.12 1.77 -4.53
N VAL A 77 11.92 2.53 -3.45
CA VAL A 77 10.79 3.46 -3.34
C VAL A 77 10.88 4.55 -4.41
N GLY A 78 12.07 5.07 -4.66
CA GLY A 78 12.31 6.02 -5.74
C GLY A 78 11.95 5.47 -7.12
N ASP A 79 12.31 4.21 -7.41
CA ASP A 79 11.97 3.54 -8.66
C ASP A 79 10.45 3.38 -8.85
N ILE A 80 9.70 3.09 -7.78
CA ILE A 80 8.22 3.04 -7.81
C ILE A 80 7.66 4.39 -8.28
N TYR A 81 8.03 5.48 -7.61
CA TYR A 81 7.54 6.82 -7.96
C TYR A 81 8.03 7.30 -9.33
N ARG A 82 9.25 6.92 -9.75
CA ARG A 82 9.74 7.22 -11.11
C ARG A 82 8.85 6.56 -12.15
N ILE A 83 8.50 5.28 -11.98
CA ILE A 83 7.61 4.57 -12.89
C ILE A 83 6.24 5.27 -12.93
N PHE A 84 5.71 5.70 -11.79
CA PHE A 84 4.45 6.46 -11.75
C PHE A 84 4.55 7.75 -12.56
N VAL A 85 5.60 8.54 -12.39
CA VAL A 85 5.82 9.77 -13.17
C VAL A 85 5.99 9.47 -14.67
N GLN A 86 6.71 8.41 -15.05
CA GLN A 86 6.93 8.05 -16.44
C GLN A 86 5.63 7.59 -17.13
N LEU A 87 4.85 6.75 -16.45
CA LEU A 87 3.52 6.33 -16.90
C LEU A 87 2.51 7.47 -16.85
N GLY A 88 2.89 8.65 -16.39
CA GLY A 88 2.03 9.82 -16.40
C GLY A 88 0.94 9.75 -15.34
N TYR A 89 1.19 8.98 -14.28
CA TYR A 89 0.33 8.84 -13.12
C TYR A 89 0.44 10.03 -12.17
N MET A 90 1.66 10.55 -12.04
CA MET A 90 1.99 11.75 -11.26
C MET A 90 2.66 12.79 -12.15
N ASN A 91 2.60 14.04 -11.70
CA ASN A 91 3.10 15.24 -12.39
C ASN A 91 2.42 15.46 -13.76
N ASN A 92 1.15 15.08 -13.88
CA ASN A 92 0.44 15.06 -15.15
C ASN A 92 -0.86 15.90 -15.17
N ARG A 93 -1.17 16.58 -14.05
CA ARG A 93 -2.33 17.47 -13.92
C ARG A 93 -2.32 18.57 -14.97
N ALA A 94 -3.52 19.00 -15.38
CA ALA A 94 -3.73 19.99 -16.44
C ALA A 94 -3.03 21.35 -16.17
N HIS A 95 -2.73 21.65 -14.90
CA HIS A 95 -2.13 22.91 -14.48
C HIS A 95 -0.59 22.89 -14.41
N GLY A 96 0.05 21.73 -14.65
CA GLY A 96 1.51 21.61 -14.69
C GLY A 96 2.20 21.75 -13.33
N GLU A 97 1.46 21.52 -12.23
CA GLU A 97 2.00 21.55 -10.88
C GLU A 97 2.72 20.23 -10.56
N GLU A 98 3.85 20.31 -9.85
CA GLU A 98 4.55 19.14 -9.33
C GLU A 98 3.71 18.51 -8.22
N GLU A 99 3.41 17.23 -8.35
CA GLU A 99 2.69 16.40 -7.38
C GLU A 99 3.65 15.62 -6.49
N LEU A 100 4.92 15.48 -6.89
CA LEU A 100 5.96 14.73 -6.19
C LEU A 100 7.20 15.60 -5.96
N VAL A 101 7.72 15.59 -4.74
CA VAL A 101 9.02 16.17 -4.37
C VAL A 101 10.06 15.07 -4.17
N TRP A 102 11.23 15.25 -4.79
CA TRP A 102 12.39 14.38 -4.60
C TRP A 102 13.27 14.90 -3.45
N PRO A 103 13.94 14.01 -2.70
CA PRO A 103 14.83 14.43 -1.62
C PRO A 103 16.05 15.17 -2.19
N PRO A 104 16.45 16.31 -1.61
CA PRO A 104 17.75 16.91 -1.92
C PRO A 104 18.89 16.01 -1.38
N PRO A 105 20.16 16.27 -1.76
CA PRO A 105 21.30 15.45 -1.32
C PRO A 105 21.42 15.29 0.20
N GLU A 106 21.06 16.33 0.96
CA GLU A 106 21.03 16.37 2.43
C GLU A 106 19.74 15.81 3.06
N GLY A 107 18.78 15.38 2.23
CA GLY A 107 17.44 14.96 2.63
C GLY A 107 16.51 16.13 2.97
N HIS A 108 15.21 15.85 2.97
CA HIS A 108 14.18 16.80 3.31
C HIS A 108 14.36 17.38 4.72
N SER A 109 14.00 18.64 4.88
CA SER A 109 13.81 19.24 6.20
C SER A 109 12.49 18.73 6.78
N ILE A 110 12.56 17.97 7.88
CA ILE A 110 11.39 17.49 8.63
C ILE A 110 11.46 18.00 10.08
N ASN A 111 10.34 17.93 10.81
CA ASN A 111 10.29 18.39 12.20
C ASN A 111 10.97 17.37 13.14
N GLU A 112 12.30 17.49 13.29
CA GLU A 112 13.11 16.60 14.13
C GLU A 112 12.68 16.62 15.61
N ALA A 113 12.23 17.76 16.13
CA ALA A 113 11.74 17.85 17.51
C ALA A 113 10.48 16.99 17.73
N MET A 114 9.60 16.91 16.73
CA MET A 114 8.45 16.02 16.76
C MET A 114 8.88 14.55 16.64
N CYS A 115 9.89 14.26 15.81
CA CYS A 115 10.46 12.92 15.74
C CYS A 115 11.04 12.46 17.08
N GLU A 116 11.71 13.37 17.80
CA GLU A 116 12.23 13.11 19.16
C GLU A 116 11.09 12.90 20.17
N GLU A 117 10.03 13.72 20.13
CA GLU A 117 8.84 13.58 20.99
C GLU A 117 8.19 12.21 20.81
N LEU A 118 8.07 11.74 19.56
CA LEU A 118 7.54 10.43 19.21
C LEU A 118 8.56 9.29 19.40
N SER A 119 9.76 9.60 19.92
CA SER A 119 10.84 8.65 20.18
C SER A 119 11.23 7.84 18.93
N LEU A 120 11.19 8.45 17.74
CA LEU A 120 11.58 7.78 16.50
C LEU A 120 13.07 7.44 16.50
N SER A 121 13.40 6.26 15.99
CA SER A 121 14.80 5.85 15.88
C SER A 121 15.54 6.70 14.84
N PRO A 122 16.87 6.91 14.99
CA PRO A 122 17.66 7.66 14.01
C PRO A 122 17.56 7.10 12.58
N LYS A 123 17.38 5.79 12.41
CA LYS A 123 17.19 5.14 11.10
C LYS A 123 15.86 5.56 10.45
N VAL A 124 14.78 5.58 11.22
CA VAL A 124 13.47 6.03 10.71
C VAL A 124 13.53 7.51 10.34
N ILE A 125 14.15 8.35 11.16
CA ILE A 125 14.33 9.78 10.87
C ILE A 125 15.15 9.99 9.59
N SER A 126 16.27 9.27 9.46
CA SER A 126 17.12 9.32 8.25
C SER A 126 16.34 8.90 7.01
N LEU A 127 15.61 7.78 7.07
CA LEU A 127 14.79 7.33 5.97
C LEU A 127 13.69 8.34 5.62
N MET A 128 12.98 8.89 6.61
CA MET A 128 11.95 9.92 6.39
C MET A 128 12.51 11.14 5.63
N ARG A 129 13.76 11.53 5.87
CA ARG A 129 14.38 12.63 5.12
C ARG A 129 14.72 12.26 3.67
N ARG A 130 14.86 10.98 3.35
CA ARG A 130 15.43 10.53 2.07
C ARG A 130 14.42 9.86 1.13
N LEU A 131 13.19 9.64 1.56
CA LEU A 131 12.14 9.15 0.67
C LEU A 131 11.59 10.30 -0.20
N PRO A 132 11.20 10.03 -1.46
CA PRO A 132 10.35 10.95 -2.21
C PRO A 132 8.93 10.99 -1.63
N TYR A 133 8.25 12.12 -1.76
CA TYR A 133 6.90 12.31 -1.24
C TYR A 133 5.98 13.02 -2.21
N PRO A 134 4.66 12.76 -2.14
CA PRO A 134 3.68 13.72 -2.60
C PRO A 134 3.94 15.11 -1.97
N VAL A 135 3.77 16.18 -2.74
CA VAL A 135 4.09 17.54 -2.27
C VAL A 135 3.20 18.03 -1.11
N SER A 136 2.07 17.35 -0.86
CA SER A 136 1.20 17.61 0.29
C SER A 136 0.40 16.38 0.69
N SER A 137 -0.09 16.35 1.93
CA SER A 137 -0.98 15.30 2.43
C SER A 137 -2.28 15.18 1.64
N ASN A 138 -2.81 16.28 1.10
CA ASN A 138 -4.00 16.25 0.23
C ASN A 138 -3.74 15.48 -1.05
N ILE A 139 -2.57 15.69 -1.67
CA ILE A 139 -2.18 14.95 -2.87
C ILE A 139 -1.84 13.50 -2.51
N ALA A 140 -1.24 13.26 -1.33
CA ALA A 140 -0.92 11.93 -0.85
C ALA A 140 -2.17 11.04 -0.62
N ALA A 141 -3.27 11.64 -0.14
CA ALA A 141 -4.54 10.96 0.05
C ALA A 141 -5.17 10.43 -1.26
N ASP A 142 -4.85 11.08 -2.37
CA ASP A 142 -5.35 10.74 -3.70
C ASP A 142 -4.35 9.91 -4.53
N LEU A 143 -3.16 9.62 -3.97
CA LEU A 143 -2.06 8.95 -4.65
C LEU A 143 -1.73 7.61 -3.99
N PRO A 144 -2.28 6.49 -4.50
CA PRO A 144 -1.91 5.17 -4.04
C PRO A 144 -0.43 4.87 -4.25
N PHE A 145 0.21 4.41 -3.18
CA PHE A 145 1.51 3.74 -3.27
C PHE A 145 1.35 2.35 -3.92
N LYS A 146 0.24 1.69 -3.60
CA LYS A 146 -0.28 0.43 -4.15
C LYS A 146 -1.80 0.55 -4.33
N PRO A 147 -2.45 -0.25 -5.19
CA PRO A 147 -3.90 -0.45 -5.16
C PRO A 147 -4.57 -0.21 -3.81
N TRP A 148 -5.55 0.70 -3.79
CA TRP A 148 -6.40 0.95 -2.64
C TRP A 148 -5.60 1.40 -1.40
N SER A 149 -4.49 2.10 -1.59
CA SER A 149 -3.74 2.70 -0.48
C SER A 149 -3.62 4.21 -0.67
N THR A 150 -3.15 4.88 0.37
CA THR A 150 -2.72 6.28 0.37
C THR A 150 -1.24 6.33 0.71
N ALA A 151 -0.53 7.29 0.13
CA ALA A 151 0.84 7.58 0.51
C ALA A 151 0.90 8.47 1.77
N PHE A 152 2.02 8.44 2.48
CA PHE A 152 2.33 9.42 3.54
C PHE A 152 3.27 10.50 3.01
N ALA A 153 3.10 11.74 3.48
CA ALA A 153 3.98 12.86 3.17
C ALA A 153 4.67 13.40 4.44
N TYR A 154 5.73 12.73 4.91
CA TYR A 154 6.40 13.04 6.19
C TYR A 154 7.15 14.38 6.24
N ILE A 155 7.11 15.15 5.15
CA ILE A 155 7.48 16.58 5.15
C ILE A 155 6.48 17.44 5.94
N GLU A 156 5.28 16.91 6.23
CA GLU A 156 4.26 17.59 7.04
C GLU A 156 4.17 16.99 8.44
N ASP A 157 4.21 17.85 9.45
CA ASP A 157 4.09 17.51 10.88
C ASP A 157 2.91 16.61 11.20
N ARG A 158 1.75 16.88 10.58
CA ARG A 158 0.55 16.05 10.78
C ARG A 158 0.82 14.61 10.34
N GLN A 159 1.44 14.41 9.18
CA GLN A 159 1.72 13.08 8.64
C GLN A 159 2.77 12.32 9.46
N ILE A 160 3.73 13.03 10.10
CA ILE A 160 4.67 12.42 11.05
C ILE A 160 3.93 11.78 12.23
N ARG A 161 2.93 12.47 12.78
CA ARG A 161 2.09 11.96 13.88
C ARG A 161 1.09 10.90 13.41
N ASP A 162 0.34 11.20 12.37
CA ASP A 162 -0.75 10.36 11.86
C ASP A 162 -0.21 9.02 11.32
N GLY A 163 0.95 9.02 10.68
CA GLY A 163 1.61 7.81 10.18
C GLY A 163 2.11 6.85 11.27
N ARG A 164 1.95 7.17 12.56
CA ARG A 164 2.23 6.24 13.67
C ARG A 164 1.13 5.21 13.89
N ASP A 165 -0.08 5.46 13.38
CA ASP A 165 -1.23 4.56 13.46
C ASP A 165 -1.99 4.54 12.13
N PRO A 166 -1.42 3.90 11.09
CA PRO A 166 -1.93 3.99 9.73
C PRO A 166 -3.33 3.41 9.52
N GLY A 167 -3.92 2.70 10.50
CA GLY A 167 -5.30 2.22 10.44
C GLY A 167 -6.33 3.16 11.08
N ARG A 168 -5.92 4.08 11.95
CA ARG A 168 -6.87 4.97 12.66
C ARG A 168 -6.84 6.42 12.25
N TRP A 169 -5.77 6.87 11.63
CA TRP A 169 -5.50 8.30 11.40
C TRP A 169 -6.58 9.05 10.60
N ILE A 170 -7.44 8.34 9.86
CA ILE A 170 -8.55 8.94 9.10
C ILE A 170 -9.79 9.15 9.98
N PHE A 171 -10.00 8.31 11.00
CA PHE A 171 -11.28 8.20 11.71
C PHE A 171 -11.23 8.62 13.18
N ASP A 172 -10.06 8.47 13.83
CA ASP A 172 -9.86 8.71 15.26
C ASP A 172 -8.52 9.42 15.53
N ASP A 173 -8.32 9.84 16.79
CA ASP A 173 -7.01 10.31 17.25
C ASP A 173 -5.99 9.15 17.19
N PRO A 174 -4.91 9.26 16.39
CA PRO A 174 -3.98 8.16 16.16
C PRO A 174 -3.19 7.82 17.43
N ARG A 175 -3.02 6.52 17.70
CA ARG A 175 -2.15 6.07 18.78
C ARG A 175 -0.70 6.36 18.44
N THR A 176 0.00 7.08 19.31
CA THR A 176 1.40 7.43 19.07
C THR A 176 2.36 6.25 19.26
N ASP A 177 1.90 5.17 19.90
CA ASP A 177 2.67 3.99 20.28
C ASP A 177 2.30 2.72 19.48
N PHE A 178 1.42 2.82 18.47
CA PHE A 178 1.04 1.67 17.64
C PHE A 178 2.25 1.08 16.90
N LEU A 179 2.91 1.90 16.08
CA LEU A 179 4.19 1.55 15.46
C LEU A 179 5.35 1.73 16.43
N LEU A 180 6.30 0.78 16.43
CA LEU A 180 7.54 0.89 17.23
C LEU A 180 8.46 2.00 16.70
N PRO A 181 9.37 2.55 17.52
CA PRO A 181 10.36 3.57 17.12
C PRO A 181 11.15 3.31 15.83
N HIS A 182 11.38 2.04 15.51
CA HIS A 182 12.13 1.59 14.33
C HIS A 182 11.23 1.19 13.14
N GLU A 183 9.92 1.41 13.26
CA GLU A 183 8.92 1.15 12.22
C GLU A 183 8.38 2.42 11.60
N ILE A 184 7.99 2.36 10.33
CA ILE A 184 7.45 3.46 9.54
C ILE A 184 6.40 2.94 8.55
N ALA A 185 5.30 3.66 8.39
CA ALA A 185 4.33 3.38 7.34
C ALA A 185 4.78 3.99 6.01
N LEU A 186 4.90 3.18 4.96
CA LEU A 186 5.11 3.67 3.60
C LEU A 186 3.76 4.00 2.92
N ALA A 187 2.70 3.31 3.33
CA ALA A 187 1.34 3.52 2.84
C ALA A 187 0.30 3.13 3.89
N GLY A 188 -0.85 3.79 3.89
CA GLY A 188 -2.04 3.40 4.66
C GLY A 188 -3.10 2.83 3.72
N ALA A 189 -3.92 1.88 4.17
CA ALA A 189 -5.06 1.43 3.37
C ALA A 189 -6.06 2.58 3.14
N ASP A 190 -6.68 2.59 1.96
CA ASP A 190 -7.91 3.32 1.66
C ASP A 190 -8.98 2.29 1.32
N ASP A 191 -10.11 2.33 2.04
CA ASP A 191 -11.20 1.34 1.90
C ASP A 191 -10.68 -0.10 2.03
N GLU A 192 -10.84 -0.95 1.00
CA GLU A 192 -10.48 -2.38 1.03
C GLU A 192 -8.98 -2.70 0.74
N GLY A 193 -8.08 -1.74 0.86
CA GLY A 193 -6.68 -1.94 0.47
C GLY A 193 -5.74 -2.47 1.55
N ILE A 194 -4.46 -2.11 1.42
CA ILE A 194 -3.41 -2.59 2.32
C ILE A 194 -2.58 -1.45 2.91
N HIS A 195 -2.12 -1.66 4.14
CA HIS A 195 -1.06 -0.85 4.74
C HIS A 195 0.30 -1.42 4.33
N LEU A 196 1.34 -0.59 4.38
CA LEU A 196 2.72 -1.04 4.17
C LEU A 196 3.58 -0.51 5.31
N ILE A 197 4.06 -1.39 6.18
CA ILE A 197 4.80 -1.02 7.40
C ILE A 197 6.19 -1.65 7.35
N LEU A 198 7.20 -0.79 7.24
CA LEU A 198 8.61 -1.16 7.17
C LEU A 198 9.23 -1.13 8.58
N ASN A 199 9.94 -2.19 8.94
CA ASN A 199 10.77 -2.27 10.14
C ASN A 199 12.26 -2.14 9.76
N THR A 200 12.88 -1.04 10.17
CA THR A 200 14.29 -0.70 9.86
C THR A 200 15.31 -1.45 10.72
N GLU A 201 14.88 -2.11 11.80
CA GLU A 201 15.74 -2.93 12.65
C GLU A 201 15.85 -4.34 12.11
N GLU A 202 14.71 -4.93 11.72
CA GLU A 202 14.65 -6.29 11.18
C GLU A 202 14.86 -6.37 9.66
N ASN A 203 14.81 -5.22 8.95
CA ASN A 203 14.82 -5.13 7.49
C ASN A 203 13.65 -5.90 6.85
N THR A 204 12.48 -5.80 7.47
CA THR A 204 11.26 -6.49 7.07
C THR A 204 10.13 -5.50 6.77
N ILE A 205 9.15 -5.95 5.99
CA ILE A 205 7.92 -5.21 5.70
C ILE A 205 6.71 -6.10 5.98
N ARG A 206 5.69 -5.54 6.63
CA ARG A 206 4.36 -6.14 6.75
C ARG A 206 3.41 -5.40 5.81
N ALA A 207 2.50 -6.16 5.22
CA ALA A 207 1.54 -5.68 4.23
C ALA A 207 0.10 -6.08 4.62
N PRO A 208 -0.37 -5.71 5.81
CA PRO A 208 -1.69 -6.14 6.30
C PRO A 208 -2.79 -5.49 5.47
N ASP A 209 -3.89 -6.21 5.27
CA ASP A 209 -5.09 -5.60 4.73
C ASP A 209 -5.75 -4.65 5.74
N TRP A 210 -6.76 -3.92 5.27
CA TRP A 210 -7.49 -2.95 6.06
C TRP A 210 -8.17 -3.56 7.30
N GLU A 211 -8.72 -4.78 7.20
CA GLU A 211 -9.38 -5.46 8.33
C GLU A 211 -8.34 -5.86 9.38
N GLU A 212 -7.21 -6.43 8.96
CA GLU A 212 -6.15 -6.94 9.83
C GLU A 212 -5.55 -5.88 10.75
N LEU A 213 -5.52 -4.60 10.33
CA LEU A 213 -4.98 -3.50 11.14
C LEU A 213 -6.02 -2.84 12.06
N GLU A 214 -7.31 -2.96 11.74
CA GLU A 214 -8.43 -2.42 12.52
C GLU A 214 -8.86 -3.34 13.68
N LEU A 215 -8.50 -4.63 13.61
CA LEU A 215 -8.80 -5.59 14.66
C LEU A 215 -8.08 -5.22 15.97
N GLU A 216 -8.83 -4.63 16.89
CA GLU A 216 -8.37 -4.41 18.27
C GLU A 216 -8.21 -5.75 18.99
N ASP A 217 -7.03 -6.01 19.52
CA ASP A 217 -6.86 -7.03 20.55
C ASP A 217 -6.77 -6.41 21.94
N GLU A 218 -7.18 -7.18 22.95
CA GLU A 218 -7.14 -6.80 24.36
C GLU A 218 -5.73 -6.42 24.86
N GLN A 219 -4.68 -6.76 24.09
CA GLN A 219 -3.27 -6.50 24.40
C GLN A 219 -2.66 -5.37 23.56
N GLY A 220 -3.47 -4.63 22.82
CA GLY A 220 -3.08 -3.40 22.14
C GLY A 220 -2.04 -3.57 21.05
N ASN A 221 -2.10 -4.64 20.23
CA ASN A 221 -1.56 -4.83 18.85
C ASN A 221 -0.93 -6.23 18.59
N SER A 222 -1.06 -7.19 19.51
CA SER A 222 -0.55 -8.56 19.34
C SER A 222 -0.91 -9.24 18.02
N LEU A 223 -2.12 -9.01 17.49
CA LEU A 223 -2.56 -9.55 16.20
C LEU A 223 -1.70 -9.01 15.06
N PHE A 224 -1.55 -7.68 14.95
CA PHE A 224 -0.67 -7.06 13.97
C PHE A 224 0.77 -7.59 14.06
N ARG A 225 1.28 -7.80 15.29
CA ARG A 225 2.63 -8.33 15.51
C ARG A 225 2.78 -9.78 15.05
N SER A 226 1.69 -10.56 15.05
CA SER A 226 1.66 -11.95 14.60
C SER A 226 1.63 -12.10 13.07
N LEU A 227 1.29 -11.03 12.34
CA LEU A 227 1.18 -11.08 10.89
C LEU A 227 2.53 -11.37 10.22
N PRO A 228 2.52 -12.11 9.10
CA PRO A 228 3.73 -12.46 8.39
C PRO A 228 4.48 -11.20 7.95
N SER A 229 5.81 -11.26 8.05
CA SER A 229 6.70 -10.21 7.56
C SER A 229 7.60 -10.74 6.45
N HIS A 230 7.91 -9.89 5.49
CA HIS A 230 8.75 -10.22 4.34
C HIS A 230 10.05 -9.44 4.39
N HIS A 231 11.11 -9.94 3.78
CA HIS A 231 12.33 -9.15 3.59
C HIS A 231 12.03 -7.91 2.72
N ALA A 232 12.23 -6.72 3.27
CA ALA A 232 11.73 -5.48 2.68
C ALA A 232 12.29 -5.19 1.27
N PRO A 233 13.61 -5.29 1.01
CA PRO A 233 14.14 -5.12 -0.33
C PRO A 233 13.55 -6.08 -1.36
N THR A 234 13.34 -7.35 -1.00
CA THR A 234 12.76 -8.35 -1.91
C THR A 234 11.32 -7.99 -2.26
N PHE A 235 10.53 -7.62 -1.26
CA PHE A 235 9.13 -7.22 -1.44
C PHE A 235 9.01 -5.98 -2.34
N LEU A 236 9.79 -4.93 -2.08
CA LEU A 236 9.76 -3.70 -2.87
C LEU A 236 10.29 -3.92 -4.29
N ALA A 237 11.35 -4.73 -4.46
CA ALA A 237 11.87 -5.08 -5.78
C ALA A 237 10.87 -5.89 -6.62
N ASP A 238 10.13 -6.81 -6.00
CA ASP A 238 9.03 -7.52 -6.66
C ASP A 238 7.96 -6.54 -7.14
N TYR A 239 7.59 -5.56 -6.31
CA TYR A 239 6.62 -4.54 -6.71
C TYR A 239 7.12 -3.65 -7.86
N VAL A 240 8.38 -3.21 -7.83
CA VAL A 240 9.02 -2.51 -8.97
C VAL A 240 8.96 -3.36 -10.24
N ASN A 241 9.25 -4.66 -10.14
CA ASN A 241 9.21 -5.57 -11.28
C ASN A 241 7.79 -5.71 -11.85
N LYS A 242 6.76 -5.80 -11.00
CA LYS A 242 5.35 -5.85 -11.40
C LYS A 242 4.90 -4.58 -12.13
N LEU A 243 5.38 -3.42 -11.68
CA LEU A 243 5.14 -2.15 -12.38
C LEU A 243 5.87 -2.10 -13.73
N ARG A 244 7.15 -2.53 -13.79
CA ARG A 244 7.92 -2.56 -15.04
C ARG A 244 7.36 -3.57 -16.05
N SER A 245 6.87 -4.71 -15.61
CA SER A 245 6.27 -5.74 -16.48
C SER A 245 4.84 -5.38 -16.90
N LEU A 246 4.27 -4.31 -16.34
CA LEU A 246 2.87 -3.94 -16.45
C LEU A 246 1.95 -5.10 -16.04
N GLU A 247 2.37 -5.91 -15.06
CA GLU A 247 1.46 -6.77 -14.30
C GLU A 247 0.55 -5.91 -13.42
N ILE A 248 1.07 -4.78 -12.94
CA ILE A 248 0.29 -3.75 -12.26
C ILE A 248 0.47 -2.46 -13.04
N ILE A 249 -0.64 -1.81 -13.40
CA ILE A 249 -0.63 -0.48 -14.01
C ILE A 249 -1.35 0.49 -13.05
N PRO A 250 -0.68 1.54 -12.53
CA PRO A 250 -1.30 2.49 -11.61
C PRO A 250 -2.57 3.16 -12.20
N GLY A 251 -3.66 3.25 -11.42
CA GLY A 251 -4.97 3.76 -11.87
C GLY A 251 -5.33 5.14 -11.31
N GLY A 252 -5.77 6.06 -12.18
CA GLY A 252 -5.94 7.51 -11.95
C GLY A 252 -7.16 7.96 -11.12
N GLN A 253 -7.11 9.22 -10.69
CA GLN A 253 -7.92 9.84 -9.62
C GLN A 253 -9.43 10.05 -9.89
N GLU A 254 -9.94 9.87 -11.12
CA GLU A 254 -11.34 10.27 -11.39
C GLU A 254 -12.41 9.23 -11.02
N SER A 255 -12.03 8.08 -10.45
CA SER A 255 -12.90 7.30 -9.56
C SER A 255 -12.16 6.06 -9.09
N CYS A 256 -12.12 5.86 -7.78
CA CYS A 256 -11.68 4.68 -7.06
C CYS A 256 -11.54 3.41 -7.93
N GLY A 257 -10.31 2.92 -8.10
CA GLY A 257 -10.10 1.49 -8.34
C GLY A 257 -10.04 0.99 -9.79
N CYS A 258 -9.93 1.84 -10.81
CA CYS A 258 -9.67 1.33 -12.17
C CYS A 258 -8.17 1.20 -12.41
N PHE A 259 -7.61 0.03 -12.05
CA PHE A 259 -6.51 -0.53 -12.85
C PHE A 259 -7.02 -0.55 -14.28
N TYR A 260 -6.30 0.08 -15.21
CA TYR A 260 -6.63 -0.07 -16.63
C TYR A 260 -6.90 -1.55 -16.92
N ASP A 261 -7.80 -1.86 -17.86
CA ASP A 261 -7.81 -3.22 -18.39
C ASP A 261 -6.36 -3.58 -18.73
N GLU A 262 -5.80 -4.49 -17.90
CA GLU A 262 -4.37 -4.79 -17.87
C GLU A 262 -3.90 -5.20 -19.26
N HIS A 263 -4.80 -5.76 -20.06
CA HIS A 263 -4.51 -6.17 -21.42
C HIS A 263 -4.41 -4.98 -22.37
N CYS A 264 -5.36 -4.05 -22.35
CA CYS A 264 -5.38 -2.93 -23.29
C CYS A 264 -4.31 -1.87 -22.98
N GLY A 265 -4.14 -1.51 -21.69
CA GLY A 265 -3.13 -0.54 -21.27
C GLY A 265 -1.71 -1.04 -21.55
N LYS A 266 -1.45 -2.32 -21.27
CA LYS A 266 -0.16 -2.97 -21.51
C LYS A 266 0.21 -3.02 -22.98
N VAL A 267 -0.71 -3.44 -23.85
CA VAL A 267 -0.46 -3.50 -25.30
C VAL A 267 -0.12 -2.13 -25.86
N VAL A 268 -0.87 -1.08 -25.47
CA VAL A 268 -0.58 0.28 -25.93
C VAL A 268 0.80 0.74 -25.44
N LEU A 269 1.10 0.61 -24.14
CA LEU A 269 2.39 1.05 -23.58
C LEU A 269 3.58 0.30 -24.19
N GLN A 270 3.46 -1.01 -24.41
CA GLN A 270 4.54 -1.83 -24.96
C GLN A 270 4.68 -1.66 -26.47
N GLU A 271 3.63 -1.93 -27.24
CA GLU A 271 3.69 -1.96 -28.71
C GLU A 271 3.74 -0.56 -29.32
N GLN A 272 3.00 0.40 -28.75
CA GLN A 272 2.92 1.74 -29.30
C GLN A 272 3.90 2.71 -28.65
N TYR A 273 4.32 2.51 -27.41
CA TYR A 273 5.22 3.46 -26.76
C TYR A 273 6.57 2.86 -26.34
N GLY A 274 6.83 1.57 -26.55
CA GLY A 274 8.15 0.97 -26.33
C GLY A 274 8.50 0.70 -24.86
N TRP A 275 7.51 0.64 -23.97
CA TRP A 275 7.74 0.35 -22.56
C TRP A 275 8.35 -1.06 -22.35
N PRO A 276 9.33 -1.25 -21.42
CA PRO A 276 9.98 -0.23 -20.59
C PRO A 276 11.29 0.34 -21.17
N TYR A 277 11.91 -0.31 -22.17
CA TYR A 277 13.30 -0.02 -22.55
C TYR A 277 13.46 1.12 -23.56
N ASP A 278 12.59 1.18 -24.57
CA ASP A 278 12.59 2.21 -25.63
C ASP A 278 11.40 3.16 -25.43
N PHE A 279 11.10 3.48 -24.17
CA PHE A 279 9.86 4.16 -23.82
C PHE A 279 9.84 5.61 -24.32
N ARG A 280 8.88 5.91 -25.20
CA ARG A 280 8.64 7.24 -25.77
C ARG A 280 7.82 8.11 -24.81
N GLU A 281 8.40 8.40 -23.64
CA GLU A 281 7.73 9.09 -22.53
C GLU A 281 7.04 10.40 -22.94
N THR A 282 7.70 11.24 -23.73
CA THR A 282 7.12 12.53 -24.17
C THR A 282 5.89 12.33 -25.06
N GLU A 283 5.92 11.35 -25.97
CA GLU A 283 4.78 11.02 -26.83
C GLU A 283 3.64 10.43 -26.01
N TRP A 284 3.96 9.52 -25.09
CA TRP A 284 2.98 8.94 -24.16
C TRP A 284 2.30 10.03 -23.34
N LYS A 285 3.05 10.92 -22.66
CA LYS A 285 2.47 11.97 -21.82
C LYS A 285 1.60 12.95 -22.60
N ALA A 286 1.95 13.25 -23.85
CA ALA A 286 1.14 14.08 -24.72
C ALA A 286 -0.18 13.39 -25.12
N ALA A 287 -0.14 12.07 -25.34
CA ALA A 287 -1.29 11.29 -25.78
C ALA A 287 -2.12 10.72 -24.62
N ALA A 288 -1.58 10.62 -23.41
CA ALA A 288 -2.16 9.87 -22.30
C ALA A 288 -3.58 10.35 -21.99
N ARG A 289 -3.82 11.66 -21.83
CA ARG A 289 -5.17 12.19 -21.54
C ARG A 289 -6.23 11.78 -22.56
N ASP A 290 -5.87 11.78 -23.85
CA ASP A 290 -6.80 11.41 -24.92
C ASP A 290 -6.90 9.89 -25.08
N THR A 291 -5.82 9.17 -24.81
CA THR A 291 -5.75 7.71 -24.85
C THR A 291 -6.58 7.11 -23.72
N LEU A 292 -6.54 7.70 -22.52
CA LEU A 292 -7.32 7.32 -21.36
C LEU A 292 -8.82 7.43 -21.64
N LYS A 293 -9.27 8.60 -22.12
CA LYS A 293 -10.67 8.81 -22.55
C LYS A 293 -11.10 7.86 -23.67
N ARG A 294 -10.19 7.49 -24.57
CA ARG A 294 -10.49 6.53 -25.66
C ARG A 294 -10.59 5.10 -25.16
N LEU A 295 -9.72 4.68 -24.24
CA LEU A 295 -9.75 3.34 -23.66
C LEU A 295 -11.04 3.13 -22.85
N GLU A 296 -11.46 4.13 -22.06
CA GLU A 296 -12.74 4.13 -21.34
C GLU A 296 -13.97 4.02 -22.27
N GLN A 297 -13.89 4.60 -23.48
CA GLN A 297 -14.97 4.54 -24.47
C GLN A 297 -15.02 3.22 -25.26
N LEU A 298 -13.87 2.58 -25.46
CA LEU A 298 -13.75 1.34 -26.22
C LEU A 298 -14.11 0.10 -25.37
N TYR A 299 -13.99 0.21 -24.04
CA TYR A 299 -14.21 -0.87 -23.09
C TYR A 299 -15.03 -0.35 -21.89
N PRO A 300 -16.34 -0.09 -22.07
CA PRO A 300 -17.23 0.43 -21.04
C PRO A 300 -17.56 -0.60 -19.94
#